data_AF-A0AA88L2W3-F1
#
_entry.id   AF-A0AA88L2W3-F1
#
_cell.length_a   1.000
_cell.length_b   1.000
_cell.length_c   1.000
_cell.angle_alpha   90.00
_cell.angle_beta   90.00
_cell.angle_gamma   90.00
#
_symmetry.space_group_name_H-M   'P 1'
#
loop_
_entity.id
_entity.type
_entity.pdbx_description
1 polymer ?
#
loop_
_entity_poly.entity_id
_entity_poly.type
_entity_poly.pdbx_seq_one_letter_code
_entity_poly.pdbx_strand_id
1 'polypeptide(L)'
;MPGPLPHSRSPEFANDNPLETKNSAFFSTNAVEGTMRGIVIGIVDSTVMGRIAGLASGLDTGETPIAKEIAHLIHVITGVAVFLGVTFFIIAFIHGYNWLDAVIFLIRIIVANVPEGLLATVTVCLTLTAKRMASKNCLVKILEAVETLRSTSTICSEETGTLTLNQT
;
A
#
# COMPACT_ATOMS: atom_id res chain seq x y z
N MET A 1 -17.60 -24.39 -13.57
CA MET A 1 -17.09 -24.23 -12.20
C MET A 1 -18.29 -24.19 -11.28
N PRO A 2 -18.35 -24.98 -10.20
CA PRO A 2 -19.44 -24.87 -9.25
C PRO A 2 -19.37 -23.49 -8.59
N GLY A 3 -20.48 -22.76 -8.62
CA GLY A 3 -20.59 -21.44 -8.01
C GLY A 3 -20.81 -21.52 -6.50
N PRO A 4 -20.80 -20.38 -5.79
CA PRO A 4 -21.11 -20.35 -4.36
C PRO A 4 -22.50 -20.93 -4.07
N LEU A 5 -22.65 -21.59 -2.92
CA LEU A 5 -23.90 -22.23 -2.52
C LEU A 5 -25.05 -21.20 -2.39
N PRO A 6 -26.19 -21.43 -3.06
CA PRO A 6 -27.31 -20.51 -3.02
C PRO A 6 -27.95 -20.48 -1.62
N HIS A 7 -28.21 -19.29 -1.11
CA HIS A 7 -28.92 -19.08 0.15
C HIS A 7 -30.38 -18.73 -0.10
N SER A 8 -31.29 -19.53 0.46
CA SER A 8 -32.74 -19.31 0.34
C SER A 8 -33.19 -18.10 1.14
N ARG A 9 -34.17 -17.37 0.58
CA ARG A 9 -34.73 -16.13 1.15
C ARG A 9 -36.23 -16.29 1.38
N SER A 10 -36.72 -15.73 2.49
CA SER A 10 -38.10 -15.86 2.99
C SER A 10 -38.52 -14.53 3.64
N PRO A 11 -39.79 -14.12 3.57
CA PRO A 11 -40.27 -12.91 4.26
C PRO A 11 -40.23 -13.03 5.80
N GLU A 12 -40.10 -14.24 6.34
CA GLU A 12 -40.04 -14.47 7.78
C GLU A 12 -38.71 -13.98 8.38
N PHE A 13 -38.82 -13.31 9.52
CA PHE A 13 -37.67 -12.92 10.31
C PHE A 13 -37.05 -14.16 10.98
N ALA A 14 -35.80 -14.45 10.65
CA ALA A 14 -35.13 -15.67 11.08
C ALA A 14 -33.95 -15.44 12.04
N ASN A 15 -33.35 -14.25 12.03
CA ASN A 15 -32.14 -13.94 12.79
C ASN A 15 -32.03 -12.43 13.08
N ASP A 16 -31.52 -12.07 14.25
CA ASP A 16 -31.24 -10.69 14.66
C ASP A 16 -30.13 -10.05 13.81
N ASN A 17 -29.16 -10.86 13.33
CA ASN A 17 -28.15 -10.36 12.41
C ASN A 17 -28.76 -10.13 11.02
N PRO A 18 -28.80 -8.89 10.51
CA PRO A 18 -29.38 -8.60 9.20
C PRO A 18 -28.65 -9.32 8.06
N LEU A 19 -27.36 -9.67 8.20
CA LEU A 19 -26.60 -10.40 7.17
C LEU A 19 -27.02 -11.87 7.05
N GLU A 20 -27.49 -12.47 8.15
CA GLU A 20 -27.86 -13.88 8.23
C GLU A 20 -29.37 -14.11 8.11
N THR A 21 -30.20 -13.08 8.32
CA THR A 21 -31.65 -13.22 8.17
C THR A 21 -32.05 -13.48 6.71
N LYS A 22 -33.15 -14.21 6.53
CA LYS A 22 -33.65 -14.64 5.22
C LYS A 22 -34.53 -13.59 4.54
N ASN A 23 -34.99 -12.59 5.27
CA ASN A 23 -35.92 -11.54 4.78
C ASN A 23 -35.23 -10.29 4.22
N SER A 24 -33.90 -10.32 4.08
CA SER A 24 -33.12 -9.25 3.47
C SER A 24 -32.40 -9.74 2.21
N ALA A 25 -32.36 -8.90 1.19
CA ALA A 25 -31.55 -9.09 -0.01
C ALA A 25 -30.57 -7.91 -0.16
N PHE A 26 -29.35 -8.19 -0.63
CA PHE A 26 -28.26 -7.22 -0.61
C PHE A 26 -27.85 -6.77 -2.00
N PHE A 27 -27.46 -5.51 -2.11
CA PHE A 27 -26.77 -4.99 -3.30
C PHE A 27 -25.50 -5.81 -3.56
N SER A 28 -25.19 -6.06 -4.84
CA SER A 28 -24.15 -7.00 -5.34
C SER A 28 -24.42 -8.51 -5.20
N THR A 29 -25.63 -8.93 -4.79
CA THR A 29 -26.06 -10.33 -4.85
C THR A 29 -27.04 -10.56 -6.00
N ASN A 30 -26.99 -11.74 -6.63
CA ASN A 30 -27.88 -12.11 -7.74
C ASN A 30 -28.90 -13.16 -7.29
N ALA A 31 -30.13 -13.04 -7.79
CA ALA A 31 -31.14 -14.09 -7.63
C ALA A 31 -30.80 -15.26 -8.57
N VAL A 32 -30.62 -16.45 -8.00
CA VAL A 32 -30.30 -17.66 -8.76
C VAL A 32 -31.59 -18.24 -9.36
N GLU A 33 -32.63 -18.38 -8.55
CA GLU A 33 -33.94 -18.93 -8.94
C GLU A 33 -35.08 -18.28 -8.14
N GLY A 34 -36.31 -18.35 -8.68
CA GLY A 34 -37.53 -17.87 -8.03
C GLY A 34 -37.88 -16.40 -8.30
N THR A 35 -38.91 -15.91 -7.63
CA THR A 35 -39.36 -14.51 -7.73
C THR A 35 -39.71 -13.99 -6.34
N MET A 36 -39.28 -12.77 -6.04
CA MET A 36 -39.52 -12.11 -4.77
C MET A 36 -39.96 -10.67 -5.00
N ARG A 37 -40.72 -10.12 -4.05
CA ARG A 37 -40.95 -8.68 -3.91
C ARG A 37 -40.43 -8.22 -2.55
N GLY A 38 -39.83 -7.05 -2.54
CA GLY A 38 -39.29 -6.44 -1.32
C GLY A 38 -39.35 -4.92 -1.42
N ILE A 39 -39.19 -4.27 -0.27
CA ILE A 39 -39.11 -2.81 -0.18
C ILE A 39 -37.64 -2.41 -0.16
N VAL A 40 -37.29 -1.36 -0.91
CA VAL A 40 -35.93 -0.82 -0.91
C VAL A 40 -35.69 -0.10 0.42
N ILE A 41 -34.77 -0.63 1.22
CA ILE A 41 -34.40 -0.10 2.55
C ILE A 41 -33.12 0.75 2.53
N GLY A 42 -32.33 0.69 1.45
CA GLY A 42 -31.09 1.46 1.28
C GLY A 42 -30.66 1.52 -0.17
N ILE A 43 -30.03 2.62 -0.56
CA ILE A 43 -29.52 2.91 -1.91
C ILE A 43 -28.08 3.46 -1.86
N VAL A 44 -27.30 3.20 -2.90
CA VAL A 44 -25.92 3.71 -3.05
C VAL A 44 -25.09 3.42 -1.79
N ASP A 45 -24.51 4.44 -1.16
CA ASP A 45 -23.61 4.32 -0.01
C ASP A 45 -24.30 3.89 1.27
N SER A 46 -25.63 3.96 1.33
CA SER A 46 -26.40 3.44 2.47
C SER A 46 -26.61 1.91 2.40
N THR A 47 -26.27 1.27 1.27
CA THR A 47 -26.29 -0.21 1.16
C THR A 47 -25.09 -0.82 1.89
N VAL A 48 -25.20 -2.07 2.33
CA VAL A 48 -24.08 -2.79 2.99
C VAL A 48 -22.83 -2.79 2.11
N MET A 49 -22.96 -3.15 0.83
CA MET A 49 -21.83 -3.18 -0.11
C MET A 49 -21.32 -1.77 -0.43
N GLY A 50 -22.20 -0.76 -0.51
CA GLY A 50 -21.80 0.64 -0.69
C GLY A 50 -20.93 1.14 0.47
N ARG A 51 -21.29 0.80 1.72
CA ARG A 51 -20.47 1.10 2.90
C ARG A 51 -19.12 0.39 2.85
N ILE A 52 -19.08 -0.89 2.47
CA ILE A 52 -17.83 -1.66 2.35
C ILE A 52 -16.93 -1.05 1.27
N ALA A 53 -17.48 -0.70 0.11
CA ALA A 53 -16.73 -0.05 -0.97
C ALA A 53 -16.20 1.32 -0.55
N GLY A 54 -17.02 2.14 0.12
CA GLY A 54 -16.60 3.43 0.67
C GLY A 54 -15.47 3.29 1.69
N LEU A 55 -15.56 2.31 2.59
CA LEU A 55 -14.47 1.99 3.52
C LEU A 55 -13.21 1.52 2.79
N ALA A 56 -13.34 0.64 1.81
CA ALA A 56 -12.19 0.13 1.05
C ALA A 56 -11.48 1.22 0.25
N SER A 57 -12.21 2.19 -0.30
CA SER A 57 -11.66 3.32 -1.04
C SER A 57 -11.16 4.46 -0.16
N GLY A 58 -11.73 4.63 1.03
CA GLY A 58 -11.36 5.70 1.97
C GLY A 58 -10.18 5.38 2.90
N LEU A 59 -9.55 4.21 2.73
CA LEU A 59 -8.36 3.84 3.48
C LEU A 59 -7.14 4.54 2.88
N ASP A 60 -6.51 5.42 3.66
CA ASP A 60 -5.22 5.99 3.30
C ASP A 60 -4.16 4.87 3.22
N THR A 61 -3.53 4.77 2.05
CA THR A 61 -2.33 3.97 1.89
C THR A 61 -1.20 4.66 2.65
N GLY A 62 -0.86 4.11 3.82
CA GLY A 62 0.31 4.56 4.59
C GLY A 62 1.62 4.35 3.82
N GLU A 63 2.69 5.00 4.29
CA GLU A 63 4.03 4.86 3.71
C GLU A 63 4.54 3.41 3.81
N THR A 64 5.15 2.94 2.73
CA THR A 64 5.76 1.61 2.69
C THR A 64 7.03 1.54 3.54
N PRO A 65 7.42 0.35 4.04
CA PRO A 65 8.62 0.20 4.87
C PRO A 65 9.88 0.71 4.17
N ILE A 66 10.04 0.41 2.88
CA ILE A 66 11.17 0.93 2.10
C ILE A 66 11.17 2.46 1.97
N ALA A 67 10.00 3.09 1.80
CA ALA A 67 9.90 4.54 1.74
C ALA A 67 10.36 5.18 3.06
N LYS A 68 9.99 4.56 4.20
CA LYS A 68 10.44 4.99 5.54
C LYS A 68 11.95 4.82 5.72
N GLU A 69 12.52 3.69 5.29
CA GLU A 69 13.96 3.46 5.36
C GLU A 69 14.75 4.45 4.49
N ILE A 70 14.28 4.72 3.26
CA ILE A 70 14.89 5.71 2.37
C ILE A 70 14.82 7.10 2.99
N ALA A 71 13.67 7.50 3.53
CA ALA A 71 13.51 8.79 4.19
C ALA A 71 14.44 8.95 5.39
N HIS A 72 14.56 7.90 6.21
CA HIS A 72 15.49 7.89 7.35
C HIS A 72 16.95 8.01 6.89
N LEU A 73 17.35 7.26 5.86
CA LEU A 73 18.69 7.31 5.30
C LEU A 73 19.01 8.70 4.72
N ILE A 74 18.07 9.31 3.99
CA ILE A 74 18.22 10.68 3.47
C ILE A 74 18.43 11.66 4.64
N HIS A 75 17.62 11.57 5.70
CA HIS A 75 17.78 12.43 6.86
C HIS A 75 19.16 12.30 7.53
N VAL A 76 19.66 11.08 7.66
CA VAL A 76 21.00 10.82 8.23
C VAL A 76 22.09 11.43 7.35
N ILE A 77 22.04 11.19 6.04
CA ILE A 77 23.03 11.74 5.09
C ILE A 77 22.99 13.27 5.10
N THR A 78 21.81 13.86 5.05
CA THR A 78 21.65 15.33 5.11
C THR A 78 22.18 15.88 6.43
N GLY A 79 21.91 15.21 7.56
CA GLY A 79 22.46 15.60 8.86
C GLY A 79 23.99 15.62 8.88
N VAL A 80 24.63 14.58 8.36
CA VAL A 80 26.10 14.50 8.25
C VAL A 80 26.65 15.54 7.28
N ALA A 81 26.01 15.74 6.13
CA ALA A 81 26.43 16.72 5.12
C ALA A 81 26.38 18.16 5.67
N VAL A 82 25.32 18.51 6.39
CA VAL A 82 25.20 19.84 7.03
C VAL A 82 26.22 20.00 8.15
N PHE A 83 26.44 18.98 8.97
CA PHE A 83 27.44 19.02 10.04
C PHE A 83 28.86 19.25 9.49
N LEU A 84 29.24 18.51 8.45
CA LEU A 84 30.52 18.70 7.75
C LEU A 84 30.57 20.10 7.11
N GLY A 85 29.51 20.51 6.41
CA GLY A 85 29.44 21.81 5.75
C GLY A 85 29.66 22.99 6.70
N VAL A 86 28.98 22.99 7.85
CA VAL A 86 29.14 24.02 8.89
C VAL A 86 30.54 23.99 9.49
N THR A 87 31.07 22.80 9.77
CA THR A 87 32.42 22.64 10.34
C THR A 87 33.49 23.21 9.40
N PHE A 88 33.44 22.86 8.11
CA PHE A 88 34.37 23.39 7.11
C PHE A 88 34.18 24.89 6.86
N PHE A 89 32.94 25.40 6.92
CA PHE A 89 32.67 26.82 6.79
C PHE A 89 33.35 27.63 7.91
N ILE A 90 33.27 27.17 9.16
CA ILE A 90 33.95 27.81 10.30
C ILE A 90 35.48 27.79 10.10
N ILE A 91 36.03 26.65 9.68
CA ILE A 91 37.48 26.51 9.43
C ILE A 91 37.95 27.45 8.32
N ALA A 92 37.18 27.57 7.23
CA ALA A 92 37.48 28.45 6.10
C ALA A 92 37.49 29.92 6.52
N PHE A 93 36.57 30.32 7.40
CA PHE A 93 36.51 31.67 7.96
C PHE A 93 37.73 31.98 8.82
N ILE A 94 38.19 31.02 9.64
CA ILE A 94 39.40 31.16 10.47
C ILE A 94 40.67 31.27 9.61
N HIS A 95 40.74 30.55 8.48
CA HIS A 95 41.88 30.60 7.57
C HIS A 95 41.90 31.83 6.63
N GLY A 96 40.88 32.69 6.70
CA GLY A 96 40.82 33.91 5.89
C GLY A 96 40.52 33.66 4.40
N TYR A 97 39.86 32.55 4.07
CA TYR A 97 39.41 32.30 2.69
C TYR A 97 38.37 33.33 2.25
N ASN A 98 38.37 33.68 0.96
CA ASN A 98 37.32 34.52 0.38
C ASN A 98 35.97 33.82 0.51
N TRP A 99 34.92 34.60 0.83
CA TRP A 99 33.56 34.12 1.02
C TRP A 99 33.03 33.34 -0.21
N LEU A 100 33.46 33.70 -1.41
CA LEU A 100 33.15 32.98 -2.65
C LEU A 100 33.71 31.55 -2.66
N ASP A 101 34.96 31.36 -2.23
CA ASP A 101 35.60 30.04 -2.20
C ASP A 101 34.94 29.13 -1.15
N ALA A 102 34.55 29.70 -0.01
CA ALA A 102 33.84 28.99 1.05
C ALA A 102 32.46 28.48 0.57
N VAL A 103 31.71 29.29 -0.20
CA VAL A 103 30.42 28.88 -0.78
C VAL A 103 30.60 27.80 -1.84
N ILE A 104 31.61 27.92 -2.72
CA ILE A 104 31.92 26.89 -3.72
C ILE A 104 32.28 25.56 -3.03
N PHE A 105 33.05 25.61 -1.95
CA PHE A 105 33.42 24.42 -1.17
C PHE A 105 32.20 23.77 -0.50
N LEU A 106 31.30 24.59 0.07
CA LEU A 106 30.05 24.12 0.67
C LEU A 106 29.17 23.39 -0.35
N ILE A 107 28.98 23.97 -1.54
CA ILE A 107 28.19 23.34 -2.62
C ILE A 107 28.84 22.00 -3.04
N ARG A 108 30.17 21.94 -3.13
CA ARG A 108 30.88 20.68 -3.44
C ARG A 108 30.65 19.59 -2.38
N ILE A 109 30.66 19.94 -1.09
CA ILE A 109 30.36 18.98 -0.01
C ILE A 109 28.93 18.47 -0.12
N ILE A 110 27.96 19.38 -0.35
CA ILE A 110 26.56 19.01 -0.47
C ILE A 110 26.37 18.05 -1.65
N VAL A 111 26.82 18.43 -2.85
CA VAL A 111 26.71 17.60 -4.06
C VAL A 111 27.42 16.25 -3.89
N ALA A 112 28.60 16.22 -3.26
CA ALA A 112 29.32 14.97 -3.00
C ALA A 112 28.59 14.03 -2.02
N ASN A 113 27.70 14.55 -1.17
CA ASN A 113 26.89 13.77 -0.24
C ASN A 113 25.50 13.43 -0.80
N VAL A 114 25.06 14.01 -1.93
CA VAL A 114 23.77 13.62 -2.52
C VAL A 114 23.91 12.19 -3.07
N PRO A 115 23.09 11.23 -2.62
CA PRO A 115 23.17 9.86 -3.07
C PRO A 115 22.42 9.69 -4.41
N GLU A 116 22.92 10.35 -5.45
CA GLU A 116 22.30 10.41 -6.79
C GLU A 116 22.07 9.01 -7.40
N GLY A 117 22.93 8.05 -7.06
CA GLY A 117 22.81 6.66 -7.49
C GLY A 117 21.93 5.76 -6.62
N LEU A 118 21.56 6.17 -5.40
CA LEU A 118 20.85 5.29 -4.46
C LEU A 118 19.42 5.02 -4.92
N LEU A 119 18.67 6.08 -5.26
CA LEU A 119 17.30 5.92 -5.73
C LEU A 119 17.24 5.06 -6.99
N ALA A 120 18.13 5.32 -7.96
CA ALA A 120 18.20 4.57 -9.21
C ALA A 120 18.53 3.08 -8.97
N THR A 121 19.51 2.78 -8.11
CA THR A 121 19.88 1.39 -7.80
C THR A 121 18.77 0.65 -7.06
N VAL A 122 18.07 1.30 -6.12
CA VAL A 122 16.91 0.71 -5.43
C VAL A 122 15.79 0.38 -6.41
N THR A 123 15.43 1.32 -7.30
CA THR A 123 14.40 1.08 -8.33
C THR A 123 14.78 -0.08 -9.27
N VAL A 124 16.04 -0.14 -9.71
CA VAL A 124 16.53 -1.25 -10.57
C VAL A 124 16.48 -2.58 -9.83
N CYS A 125 16.91 -2.64 -8.57
CA CYS A 125 16.84 -3.83 -7.73
C CYS A 125 15.39 -4.32 -7.54
N LEU A 126 14.46 -3.41 -7.23
CA LEU A 126 13.03 -3.72 -7.12
C LEU A 126 12.46 -4.21 -8.46
N THR A 127 12.79 -3.54 -9.57
CA THR A 127 12.33 -3.93 -10.92
C THR A 127 12.80 -5.33 -11.29
N LEU A 128 14.07 -5.65 -11.05
CA LEU A 128 14.63 -6.98 -11.32
C LEU A 128 13.93 -8.05 -10.47
N THR A 129 13.63 -7.73 -9.21
CA THR A 129 12.91 -8.64 -8.31
C THR A 129 11.46 -8.83 -8.76
N ALA A 130 10.75 -7.76 -9.10
CA ALA A 130 9.41 -7.81 -9.67
C ALA A 130 9.37 -8.63 -10.96
N LYS A 131 10.35 -8.47 -11.85
CA LYS A 131 10.48 -9.25 -13.08
C LYS A 131 10.69 -10.75 -12.79
N ARG A 132 11.50 -11.09 -11.78
CA ARG A 132 11.65 -12.48 -11.33
C ARG A 132 10.35 -13.05 -10.75
N MET A 133 9.57 -12.27 -10.00
CA MET A 133 8.25 -12.68 -9.50
C MET A 133 7.25 -12.90 -10.64
N ALA A 134 7.25 -12.02 -11.63
CA ALA A 134 6.39 -12.14 -12.82
C ALA A 134 6.69 -13.42 -13.61
N SER A 135 7.97 -13.81 -13.72
CA SER A 135 8.34 -15.10 -14.36
C SER A 135 7.82 -16.34 -13.62
N LYS A 136 7.36 -16.20 -12.37
CA LYS A 136 6.73 -17.24 -11.55
C LYS A 136 5.21 -17.06 -11.43
N ASN A 137 4.58 -16.39 -12.39
CA ASN A 137 3.13 -16.09 -12.42
C ASN A 137 2.64 -15.19 -11.26
N CYS A 138 3.53 -14.45 -10.59
CA CYS A 138 3.16 -13.46 -9.58
C CYS A 138 3.30 -12.04 -10.16
N LEU A 139 2.17 -11.45 -10.58
CA LEU A 139 2.16 -10.11 -11.16
C LEU A 139 2.18 -9.04 -10.05
N VAL A 140 3.24 -8.24 -10.06
CA VAL A 140 3.39 -7.09 -9.16
C VAL A 140 2.88 -5.82 -9.86
N LYS A 141 1.85 -5.18 -9.31
CA LYS A 141 1.31 -3.91 -9.84
C LYS A 141 2.03 -2.66 -9.33
N ILE A 142 2.57 -2.72 -8.11
CA ILE A 142 3.27 -1.63 -7.44
C ILE A 142 4.62 -2.17 -6.96
N LEU A 143 5.72 -1.55 -7.39
CA LEU A 143 7.07 -2.05 -7.11
C LEU A 143 7.38 -2.17 -5.61
N GLU A 144 6.85 -1.25 -4.81
CA GLU A 144 7.03 -1.23 -3.35
C GLU A 144 6.42 -2.47 -2.67
N ALA A 145 5.38 -3.08 -3.26
CA ALA A 145 4.77 -4.29 -2.72
C ALA A 145 5.72 -5.49 -2.67
N VAL A 146 6.76 -5.49 -3.51
CA VAL A 146 7.83 -6.52 -3.49
C VAL A 146 8.59 -6.48 -2.18
N GLU A 147 8.89 -5.27 -1.68
CA GLU A 147 9.56 -5.11 -0.41
C GLU A 147 8.60 -5.38 0.74
N THR A 148 7.36 -4.88 0.68
CA THR A 148 6.37 -5.15 1.72
C THR A 148 6.19 -6.65 1.94
N LEU A 149 6.13 -7.46 0.87
CA LEU A 149 6.05 -8.92 1.00
C LEU A 149 7.26 -9.53 1.73
N ARG A 150 8.45 -8.94 1.58
CA ARG A 150 9.67 -9.37 2.27
C ARG A 150 9.63 -9.02 3.75
N SER A 151 9.06 -7.88 4.13
CA SER A 151 8.97 -7.40 5.51
C SER A 151 7.68 -7.84 6.24
N THR A 152 6.76 -8.52 5.56
CA THR A 152 5.55 -9.10 6.15
C THR A 152 5.88 -10.11 7.25
N SER A 153 5.39 -9.86 8.47
CA SER A 153 5.50 -10.76 9.63
C SER A 153 4.24 -11.57 9.89
N THR A 154 3.08 -11.17 9.34
CA THR A 154 1.79 -11.83 9.52
C THR A 154 1.03 -11.85 8.20
N ILE A 155 0.51 -13.01 7.82
CA ILE A 155 -0.27 -13.19 6.59
C ILE A 155 -1.72 -13.46 7.01
N CYS A 156 -2.62 -12.53 6.67
CA CYS A 156 -4.05 -12.75 6.75
C CYS A 156 -4.51 -13.33 5.40
N SER A 157 -5.02 -14.56 5.39
CA SER A 157 -5.50 -15.22 4.18
C SER A 157 -7.01 -15.45 4.28
N GLU A 158 -7.71 -15.20 3.18
CA GLU A 158 -9.09 -15.66 3.02
C GLU A 158 -9.12 -17.19 2.87
N GLU A 159 -10.16 -17.85 3.37
CA GLU A 159 -10.27 -19.31 3.27
C GLU A 159 -10.79 -19.72 1.88
N THR A 160 -11.99 -19.26 1.53
CA THR A 160 -12.69 -19.66 0.30
C THR A 160 -12.01 -19.08 -0.94
N GLY A 161 -11.60 -19.93 -1.87
CA GLY A 161 -10.98 -19.50 -3.13
C GLY A 161 -9.52 -19.04 -3.03
N THR A 162 -8.94 -19.01 -1.81
CA THR A 162 -7.51 -18.73 -1.60
C THR A 162 -6.80 -19.91 -0.93
N LEU A 163 -7.24 -20.37 0.25
CA LEU A 163 -6.67 -21.58 0.89
C LEU A 163 -7.33 -22.86 0.38
N THR A 164 -8.65 -22.81 0.18
CA THR A 164 -9.40 -23.91 -0.40
C THR A 164 -9.62 -23.66 -1.88
N LEU A 165 -9.52 -24.71 -2.70
CA LEU A 165 -10.06 -24.64 -4.05
C LEU A 165 -11.57 -24.43 -3.88
N ASN A 166 -12.12 -23.38 -4.49
CA ASN A 166 -13.56 -23.12 -4.51
C ASN A 166 -14.28 -24.14 -5.41
N GLN A 167 -14.21 -25.40 -4.97
CA GLN A 167 -14.77 -26.58 -5.57
C GLN A 167 -15.63 -27.25 -4.50
N THR A 168 -16.94 -27.10 -4.65
CA THR A 168 -17.93 -27.98 -4.04
C THR A 168 -18.27 -29.11 -4.98
#